data_AF-A0A2E8Z718-F1
#
_entry.id   AF-A0A2E8Z718-F1
#
_cell.length_a   1.000
_cell.length_b   1.000
_cell.length_c   1.000
_cell.angle_alpha   90.00
_cell.angle_beta   90.00
_cell.angle_gamma   90.00
#
_symmetry.space_group_name_H-M   'P 1'
#
loop_
_entity.id
_entity.type
_entity.pdbx_description
1 polymer ?
#
loop_
_entity_poly.entity_id
_entity_poly.type
_entity_poly.pdbx_seq_one_letter_code
_entity_poly.pdbx_strand_id
1 'polypeptide(L)'
;MRVARGSGWRGPYYRCSSCGAIIHTKDGTLVDRGHYEEIAGQLRGLLIRLDDRLPSKGVALIAEFIDANELGLALEQMADVLSEDEQPLNAEERADMLSLVDRMQMGDRVPRALESCPDN
;
A
#
# COMPACT_ATOMS: atom_id res chain seq x y z
N MET A 1 19.91 14.82 -34.64
CA MET A 1 19.89 14.65 -33.17
C MET A 1 20.80 15.71 -32.56
N ARG A 2 20.23 16.77 -31.98
CA ARG A 2 20.99 17.82 -31.27
C ARG A 2 20.13 18.26 -30.09
N VAL A 3 20.65 18.11 -28.88
CA VAL A 3 20.00 18.61 -27.66
C VAL A 3 20.66 19.95 -27.33
N ALA A 4 19.87 21.02 -27.38
CA ALA A 4 20.28 22.34 -26.92
C ALA A 4 20.30 22.36 -25.39
N ARG A 5 21.41 22.82 -24.80
CA ARG A 5 21.51 23.05 -23.35
C ARG A 5 20.96 24.45 -23.04
N GLY A 6 19.73 24.51 -22.56
CA GLY A 6 19.18 25.71 -21.93
C GLY A 6 19.62 25.75 -20.47
N SER A 7 20.57 26.64 -20.17
CA SER A 7 21.02 26.95 -18.81
C SER A 7 19.93 27.71 -18.05
N GLY A 8 19.33 27.06 -17.04
CA GLY A 8 18.49 27.73 -16.05
C GLY A 8 17.20 27.00 -15.69
N TRP A 9 17.28 25.78 -15.15
CA TRP A 9 16.14 25.10 -14.54
C TRP A 9 16.58 24.30 -13.32
N ARG A 10 16.00 24.59 -12.15
CA ARG A 10 16.14 23.80 -10.92
C ARG A 10 14.98 22.80 -10.88
N GLY A 11 15.28 21.51 -11.04
CA GLY A 11 14.34 20.39 -10.81
C GLY A 11 14.06 19.51 -12.04
N PRO A 12 14.27 18.18 -11.99
CA PRO A 12 14.00 17.28 -13.11
C PRO A 12 12.64 16.62 -12.96
N TYR A 13 11.57 17.24 -13.48
CA TYR A 13 10.27 16.60 -13.57
C TYR A 13 10.06 16.05 -14.97
N TYR A 14 9.91 14.73 -15.11
CA TYR A 14 9.49 14.10 -16.36
C TYR A 14 8.15 13.41 -16.15
N ARG A 15 7.12 13.90 -16.86
CA ARG A 15 5.77 13.37 -16.84
C ARG A 15 5.61 12.36 -17.99
N CYS A 16 5.19 11.14 -17.69
CA CYS A 16 4.85 10.16 -18.72
C CYS A 16 3.67 10.69 -19.56
N SER A 17 3.90 10.90 -20.87
CA SER A 17 2.90 11.46 -21.78
C SER A 17 1.68 10.56 -22.01
N SER A 18 1.70 9.31 -21.53
CA SER A 18 0.63 8.32 -21.72
C SER A 18 -0.26 8.13 -20.49
N CYS A 19 0.18 8.45 -19.28
CA CYS A 19 -0.61 8.17 -18.06
C CYS A 19 -0.50 9.21 -16.93
N GLY A 20 0.35 10.24 -17.06
CA GLY A 20 0.37 11.35 -16.10
C GLY A 20 1.05 11.08 -14.75
N ALA A 21 1.63 9.90 -14.52
CA ALA A 21 2.37 9.61 -13.28
C ALA A 21 3.59 10.53 -13.09
N ILE A 22 3.81 10.98 -11.85
CA ILE A 22 4.99 11.72 -11.40
C ILE A 22 5.99 10.72 -10.81
N ILE A 23 7.23 10.68 -11.32
CA ILE A 23 8.28 9.76 -10.84
C ILE A 23 9.16 10.48 -9.82
N HIS A 24 9.27 9.98 -8.59
CA HIS A 24 10.32 10.38 -7.64
C HIS A 24 10.77 9.23 -6.72
N THR A 25 12.09 9.00 -6.66
CA THR A 25 12.82 8.53 -5.46
C THR A 25 14.18 9.26 -5.40
N LYS A 26 14.80 9.36 -4.21
CA LYS A 26 16.03 10.14 -3.98
C LYS A 26 17.29 9.57 -4.68
N ASP A 27 17.22 8.32 -5.18
CA ASP A 27 18.38 7.59 -5.74
C ASP A 27 18.20 7.15 -7.21
N GLY A 28 17.11 7.55 -7.87
CA GLY A 28 16.92 7.28 -9.31
C GLY A 28 16.54 5.83 -9.66
N THR A 29 16.12 5.01 -8.68
CA THR A 29 15.49 3.72 -8.97
C THR A 29 14.03 3.93 -9.38
N LEU A 30 13.69 3.43 -10.58
CA LEU A 30 12.32 3.28 -11.03
C LEU A 30 11.62 2.31 -10.07
N VAL A 31 10.60 2.76 -9.35
CA VAL A 31 9.65 1.83 -8.72
C VAL A 31 8.88 1.19 -9.87
N ASP A 32 9.37 0.02 -10.28
CA ASP A 32 8.81 -0.71 -11.41
C ASP A 32 7.39 -1.20 -11.07
N ARG A 33 6.56 -1.37 -12.10
CA ARG A 33 5.20 -1.90 -11.98
C ARG A 33 5.18 -3.22 -11.19
N GLY A 34 6.20 -4.05 -11.36
CA GLY A 34 6.35 -5.31 -10.63
C GLY A 34 6.37 -5.14 -9.10
N HIS A 35 6.87 -4.01 -8.59
CA HIS A 35 6.85 -3.74 -7.15
C HIS A 35 5.42 -3.58 -6.61
N TYR A 36 4.57 -2.84 -7.32
CA TYR A 36 3.18 -2.64 -6.92
C TYR A 36 2.33 -3.90 -7.16
N GLU A 37 2.61 -4.66 -8.21
CA GLU A 37 1.97 -5.96 -8.46
C GLU A 37 2.29 -6.97 -7.33
N GLU A 38 3.51 -6.97 -6.82
CA GLU A 38 3.89 -7.81 -5.68
C GLU A 38 3.16 -7.40 -4.40
N ILE A 39 3.10 -6.10 -4.09
CA ILE A 39 2.35 -5.57 -2.93
C ILE A 39 0.86 -5.92 -3.05
N ALA A 40 0.27 -5.76 -4.25
CA ALA A 40 -1.11 -6.13 -4.49
C ALA A 40 -1.36 -7.63 -4.24
N GLY A 41 -0.42 -8.49 -4.67
CA GLY A 41 -0.47 -9.92 -4.39
C GLY A 41 -0.41 -10.24 -2.89
N GLN A 42 0.47 -9.56 -2.15
CA GLN A 42 0.57 -9.72 -0.70
C GLN A 42 -0.70 -9.27 0.02
N LEU A 43 -1.28 -8.13 -0.36
CA LEU A 43 -2.54 -7.65 0.20
C LEU A 43 -3.69 -8.60 -0.06
N ARG A 44 -3.78 -9.21 -1.25
CA ARG A 44 -4.79 -10.26 -1.51
C ARG A 44 -4.57 -11.49 -0.66
N GLY A 45 -3.32 -11.95 -0.53
CA GLY A 45 -2.99 -13.10 0.30
C GLY A 45 -3.38 -12.86 1.76
N LEU A 46 -3.12 -11.66 2.27
CA LEU A 46 -3.51 -11.25 3.62
C LEU A 46 -5.04 -11.15 3.77
N LEU A 47 -5.73 -10.56 2.79
CA LEU A 47 -7.19 -10.46 2.77
C LEU A 47 -7.86 -11.85 2.83
N ILE A 48 -7.33 -12.84 2.09
CA ILE A 48 -7.85 -14.22 2.12
C ILE A 48 -7.67 -14.86 3.50
N ARG A 49 -6.56 -14.61 4.19
CA ARG A 49 -6.31 -15.14 5.54
C ARG A 49 -7.20 -14.51 6.62
N LEU A 50 -7.65 -13.29 6.38
CA LEU A 50 -8.47 -12.50 7.31
C LEU A 50 -9.96 -12.52 6.96
N ASP A 51 -10.36 -13.17 5.86
CA ASP A 51 -11.74 -13.17 5.33
C ASP A 51 -12.78 -13.61 6.36
N ASP A 52 -12.40 -14.52 7.26
CA ASP A 52 -13.27 -15.02 8.34
C ASP A 52 -13.52 -14.00 9.47
N ARG A 53 -12.62 -13.02 9.63
CA ARG A 53 -12.68 -11.95 10.65
C ARG A 53 -13.16 -10.62 10.08
N LEU A 54 -13.31 -10.53 8.77
CA LEU A 54 -13.79 -9.34 8.09
C LEU A 54 -15.25 -9.52 7.68
N PRO A 55 -16.13 -8.52 7.88
CA PRO A 55 -17.47 -8.58 7.34
C PRO A 55 -17.41 -8.64 5.81
N SER A 56 -18.27 -9.44 5.17
CA SER A 56 -18.22 -9.67 3.71
C SER A 56 -18.27 -8.38 2.88
N LYS A 57 -18.92 -7.33 3.38
CA LYS A 57 -18.92 -6.00 2.77
C LYS A 57 -17.55 -5.31 2.84
N GLY A 58 -16.84 -5.46 3.96
CA GLY A 58 -15.48 -4.96 4.14
C GLY A 58 -14.51 -5.66 3.20
N VAL A 59 -14.62 -6.99 3.07
CA VAL A 59 -13.79 -7.78 2.14
C VAL A 59 -13.95 -7.31 0.70
N ALA A 60 -15.19 -7.12 0.24
CA ALA A 60 -15.47 -6.64 -1.12
C ALA A 60 -14.87 -5.25 -1.36
N LEU A 61 -15.05 -4.33 -0.42
CA LEU A 61 -14.52 -2.96 -0.54
C LEU A 61 -12.98 -2.94 -0.55
N ILE A 62 -12.33 -3.73 0.31
CA ILE A 62 -10.86 -3.84 0.34
C ILE A 62 -10.34 -4.43 -0.97
N ALA A 63 -11.03 -5.44 -1.54
CA ALA A 63 -10.67 -6.00 -2.84
C ALA A 63 -10.78 -4.96 -3.97
N GLU A 64 -11.83 -4.13 -3.97
CA GLU A 64 -11.99 -3.03 -4.93
C GLU A 64 -10.84 -2.01 -4.85
N PHE A 65 -10.37 -1.66 -3.65
CA PHE A 65 -9.20 -0.79 -3.49
C PHE A 65 -7.92 -1.43 -4.05
N ILE A 66 -7.73 -2.74 -3.87
CA ILE A 66 -6.60 -3.46 -4.45
C ILE A 66 -6.69 -3.45 -5.99
N ASP A 67 -7.88 -3.69 -6.55
CA ASP A 67 -8.13 -3.64 -8.01
C ASP A 67 -7.86 -2.24 -8.60
N ALA A 68 -8.17 -1.19 -7.84
CA ALA A 68 -7.91 0.20 -8.19
C ALA A 68 -6.45 0.64 -7.96
N ASN A 69 -5.58 -0.24 -7.46
CA ASN A 69 -4.19 0.05 -7.06
C ASN A 69 -4.08 1.10 -5.94
N GLU A 70 -5.12 1.22 -5.09
CA GLU A 70 -5.15 2.04 -3.88
C GLU A 70 -4.63 1.21 -2.67
N LEU A 71 -3.42 0.67 -2.81
CA LEU A 71 -2.88 -0.38 -1.93
C LEU A 71 -2.73 0.06 -0.46
N GLY A 72 -2.31 1.31 -0.23
CA GLY A 72 -2.22 1.86 1.12
C GLY A 72 -3.60 2.01 1.78
N LEU A 73 -4.60 2.46 1.01
CA LEU A 73 -5.98 2.60 1.49
C LEU A 73 -6.61 1.24 1.78
N ALA A 74 -6.33 0.22 0.95
CA ALA A 74 -6.75 -1.15 1.21
C ALA A 74 -6.23 -1.67 2.56
N LEU A 75 -4.95 -1.42 2.87
CA LEU A 75 -4.35 -1.83 4.14
C LEU A 75 -4.91 -1.06 5.33
N GLU A 76 -5.13 0.26 5.19
CA GLU A 76 -5.77 1.08 6.22
C GLU A 76 -7.19 0.59 6.51
N GLN A 77 -7.99 0.34 5.47
CA GLN A 77 -9.35 -0.15 5.63
C GLN A 77 -9.40 -1.53 6.29
N MET A 78 -8.44 -2.40 5.99
CA MET A 78 -8.30 -3.70 6.65
C MET A 78 -7.98 -3.53 8.14
N ALA A 79 -7.02 -2.66 8.49
CA ALA A 79 -6.65 -2.41 9.88
C ALA A 79 -7.79 -1.75 10.67
N ASP A 80 -8.50 -0.79 10.07
CA ASP A 80 -9.64 -0.13 10.70
C ASP A 80 -10.73 -1.15 11.07
N VAL A 81 -11.14 -2.00 10.12
CA VAL A 81 -12.20 -3.01 10.34
C VAL A 81 -11.80 -4.02 11.41
N LEU A 82 -10.55 -4.50 11.40
CA LEU A 82 -10.06 -5.40 12.44
C LEU A 82 -10.06 -4.73 13.83
N SER A 83 -9.67 -3.45 13.88
CA SER A 83 -9.60 -2.70 15.13
C SER A 83 -10.97 -2.32 15.70
N GLU A 84 -11.97 -2.11 14.84
CA GLU A 84 -13.34 -1.76 15.24
C GLU A 84 -13.99 -2.88 16.06
N ASP A 85 -13.76 -4.12 15.66
CA ASP A 85 -14.30 -5.32 16.33
C ASP A 85 -13.26 -6.01 17.25
N GLU A 86 -12.11 -5.38 17.49
CA GLU A 86 -10.98 -5.93 18.28
C GLU A 86 -10.62 -7.37 17.88
N GLN A 87 -10.60 -7.63 16.56
CA GLN A 87 -10.36 -8.96 16.02
C GLN A 87 -8.94 -9.43 16.35
N PRO A 88 -8.76 -10.67 16.83
CA PRO A 88 -7.44 -11.17 17.20
C PRO A 88 -6.58 -11.39 15.95
N LEU A 89 -5.30 -11.02 16.07
CA LEU A 89 -4.27 -11.21 15.05
C LEU A 89 -3.15 -12.08 15.62
N ASN A 90 -2.68 -13.04 14.82
CA ASN A 90 -1.47 -13.74 15.19
C ASN A 90 -0.23 -12.88 14.85
N ALA A 91 0.94 -13.29 15.38
CA ALA A 91 2.18 -12.55 15.21
C ALA A 91 2.62 -12.42 13.74
N GLU A 92 2.31 -13.40 12.89
CA GLU A 92 2.65 -13.39 11.46
C GLU A 92 1.80 -12.36 10.71
N GLU A 93 0.48 -12.34 10.93
CA GLU A 93 -0.45 -11.38 10.33
C GLU A 93 -0.09 -9.95 10.69
N ARG A 94 0.20 -9.72 11.98
CA ARG A 94 0.64 -8.41 12.47
C ARG A 94 1.95 -7.99 11.81
N ALA A 95 2.93 -8.89 11.74
CA ALA A 95 4.22 -8.61 11.11
C ALA A 95 4.08 -8.32 9.60
N ASP A 96 3.21 -9.05 8.90
CA ASP A 96 2.93 -8.83 7.48
C ASP A 96 2.33 -7.44 7.24
N MET A 97 1.34 -7.03 8.04
CA MET A 97 0.75 -5.70 7.95
C MET A 97 1.78 -4.60 8.20
N LEU A 98 2.64 -4.75 9.21
CA LEU A 98 3.69 -3.78 9.52
C LEU A 98 4.79 -3.73 8.44
N SER A 99 5.13 -4.87 7.85
CA SER A 99 6.07 -4.95 6.72
C SER A 99 5.53 -4.22 5.50
N LEU A 100 4.23 -4.36 5.21
CA LEU A 100 3.57 -3.63 4.13
C LEU A 100 3.54 -2.11 4.37
N VAL A 101 3.35 -1.66 5.62
CA VAL A 101 3.46 -0.25 6.02
C VAL A 101 4.85 0.30 5.71
N ASP A 102 5.91 -0.41 6.09
CA ASP A 102 7.30 0.00 5.83
C ASP A 102 7.61 0.03 4.33
N ARG A 103 7.23 -1.03 3.59
CA ARG A 103 7.42 -1.11 2.13
C ARG A 103 6.73 0.02 1.38
N MET A 104 5.52 0.41 1.81
CA MET A 104 4.75 1.49 1.22
C MET A 104 5.07 2.87 1.80
N GLN A 105 5.99 2.95 2.78
CA GLN A 105 6.36 4.17 3.51
C GLN A 105 5.14 4.91 4.09
N MET A 106 4.21 4.15 4.65
CA MET A 106 2.99 4.66 5.25
C MET A 106 3.23 5.25 6.65
N GLY A 107 2.28 6.07 7.09
CA GLY A 107 2.28 6.64 8.44
C GLY A 107 1.87 5.66 9.53
N ASP A 108 1.55 6.20 10.70
CA ASP A 108 1.24 5.45 11.93
C ASP A 108 -0.21 4.93 12.02
N ARG A 109 -1.07 5.22 11.03
CA ARG A 109 -2.49 4.85 11.07
C ARG A 109 -2.69 3.34 11.25
N VAL A 110 -2.05 2.53 10.40
CA VAL A 110 -2.14 1.06 10.50
C VAL A 110 -1.53 0.57 11.80
N PRO A 111 -0.26 0.89 12.16
CA PRO A 111 0.30 0.48 13.45
C PRO A 111 -0.59 0.82 14.65
N ARG A 112 -1.15 2.03 14.70
CA ARG A 112 -2.05 2.48 15.77
C ARG A 112 -3.34 1.68 15.82
N ALA A 113 -3.97 1.40 14.67
CA ALA A 113 -5.18 0.57 14.64
C ALA A 113 -4.92 -0.85 15.16
N LEU A 114 -3.75 -1.42 14.84
CA LEU A 114 -3.36 -2.75 15.29
C LEU A 114 -3.11 -2.84 16.81
N GLU A 115 -2.89 -1.74 17.52
CA GLU A 115 -2.76 -1.72 18.99
C GLU A 115 -4.04 -2.19 19.69
N SER A 116 -5.21 -2.01 19.06
CA SER A 116 -6.50 -2.48 19.57
C SER A 116 -6.76 -3.96 19.28
N CYS A 117 -5.97 -4.60 18.40
CA CYS A 117 -6.16 -5.99 18.04
C CYS A 117 -5.40 -6.89 19.05
N PRO A 118 -6.08 -7.79 19.79
CA PRO A 118 -5.43 -8.71 20.71
C PRO A 118 -4.62 -9.78 19.96
N ASP A 119 -3.70 -10.44 20.67
CA ASP A 119 -2.97 -11.59 20.10
C ASP A 119 -3.86 -12.85 20.12
N ASN A 120 -3.84 -13.62 19.03
CA ASN A 120 -4.51 -14.92 18.89
C ASN A 120 -3.65 -16.08 19.43
#